data_AF-A0A440KMB2-F1
#
_entry.id   AF-A0A440KMB2-F1
#
_cell.length_a   1.000
_cell.length_b   1.000
_cell.length_c   1.000
_cell.angle_alpha   90.00
_cell.angle_beta   90.00
_cell.angle_gamma   90.00
#
_symmetry.space_group_name_H-M   'P 1'
#
loop_
_entity.id
_entity.type
_entity.pdbx_description
1 polymer ?
#
loop_
_entity_poly.entity_id
_entity_poly.type
_entity_poly.pdbx_seq_one_letter_code
_entity_poly.pdbx_strand_id
1 'polypeptide(L)'
;MDYSNIAPACQASEQKKSNGEVEIDRFLADFVAGLPIDFGSSEAPIVESIEPDTFATTPTVVSTPEPMEKGPSGAMVVRPPVTGTIRHTSSTLEGPISPRKASTSSTLKAPVGRRKATTRAKTTKPRWRHLGELDKLQASVEAAERVGGFAWSLNFGIGREGALLHADDPARLLSTYISRELRRAIGHDLPYSFAMELCPDGRLHTHGAIAAGAVDLDAVRKALIRAGGKIEGAARWVDDQLDLKPIKGAIGWTSYITKMRRWGKAVPKGQHVFISRQLKQMGMKHYDQHGLPKRLSFSKPRRKSPAPAPAVAPSE
;
A
#
# COMPACT_ATOMS: atom_id res chain seq x y z
N MET A 1 -22.92 1.61 1.03
CA MET A 1 -22.06 0.67 1.76
C MET A 1 -21.26 1.46 2.76
N ASP A 2 -21.41 1.13 4.03
CA ASP A 2 -20.74 1.79 5.13
C ASP A 2 -19.37 1.13 5.35
N TYR A 3 -18.29 1.80 4.94
CA TYR A 3 -16.92 1.32 5.11
C TYR A 3 -16.35 1.68 6.49
N SER A 4 -17.15 2.27 7.39
CA SER A 4 -16.70 2.68 8.72
C SER A 4 -16.28 1.52 9.62
N ASN A 5 -16.68 0.28 9.30
CA ASN A 5 -16.41 -0.93 10.09
C ASN A 5 -15.20 -1.76 9.61
N ILE A 6 -14.38 -1.27 8.67
CA ILE A 6 -13.31 -2.08 8.04
C ILE A 6 -11.92 -1.91 8.70
N ALA A 7 -11.81 -1.13 9.78
CA ALA A 7 -10.63 -1.19 10.65
C ALA A 7 -10.94 -0.64 12.06
N PRO A 8 -11.25 -1.48 13.06
CA PRO A 8 -11.34 -1.04 14.44
C PRO A 8 -9.99 -0.55 14.98
N ALA A 9 -8.85 -0.90 14.36
CA ALA A 9 -7.52 -0.58 14.90
C ALA A 9 -7.24 0.93 15.03
N CYS A 10 -7.51 1.74 13.99
CA CYS A 10 -7.25 3.19 14.04
C CYS A 10 -8.40 3.95 14.74
N GLN A 11 -9.65 3.44 14.70
CA GLN A 11 -10.78 4.06 15.41
C GLN A 11 -10.78 3.76 16.92
N ALA A 12 -10.33 2.58 17.35
CA ALA A 12 -10.22 2.24 18.77
C ALA A 12 -9.16 3.09 19.49
N SER A 13 -8.10 3.53 18.79
CA SER A 13 -7.17 4.53 19.32
C SER A 13 -7.78 5.93 19.38
N GLU A 14 -8.67 6.28 18.44
CA GLU A 14 -9.31 7.60 18.39
C GLU A 14 -10.35 7.77 19.51
N GLN A 15 -11.05 6.70 19.89
CA GLN A 15 -12.04 6.71 20.99
C GLN A 15 -11.41 6.72 22.39
N LYS A 16 -10.13 6.35 22.55
CA LYS A 16 -9.40 6.35 23.83
C LYS A 16 -8.71 7.68 24.16
N LYS A 17 -8.70 8.65 23.24
CA LYS A 17 -7.94 9.91 23.37
C LYS A 17 -8.49 10.93 24.38
N SER A 18 -9.69 10.74 24.94
CA SER A 18 -10.23 11.71 25.92
C SER A 18 -9.46 11.77 27.26
N ASN A 19 -8.58 10.81 27.56
CA ASN A 19 -7.87 10.73 28.84
C ASN A 19 -6.34 10.80 28.76
N GLY A 20 -5.72 10.94 27.57
CA GLY A 20 -4.27 10.78 27.39
C GLY A 20 -3.55 11.83 26.53
N GLU A 21 -4.23 12.92 26.14
CA GLU A 21 -3.68 13.92 25.20
C GLU A 21 -2.42 14.66 25.69
N VAL A 22 -2.13 14.69 26.99
CA VAL A 22 -0.97 15.44 27.53
C VAL A 22 0.35 14.67 27.39
N GLU A 23 0.32 13.34 27.28
CA GLU A 23 1.54 12.52 27.34
C GLU A 23 2.15 12.25 25.96
N ILE A 24 1.33 12.24 24.91
CA ILE A 24 1.75 11.91 23.53
C ILE A 24 2.49 13.08 22.86
N ASP A 25 2.06 14.32 23.13
CA ASP A 25 2.71 15.52 22.56
C ASP A 25 4.14 15.70 23.10
N ARG A 26 4.40 15.27 24.35
CA ARG A 26 5.75 15.29 24.95
C ARG A 26 6.65 14.20 24.36
N PHE A 27 6.13 12.99 24.16
CA PHE A 27 6.86 11.88 23.55
C PHE A 27 7.28 12.17 22.09
N LEU A 28 6.37 12.76 21.29
CA LEU A 28 6.68 13.15 19.91
C LEU A 28 7.67 14.32 19.84
N ALA A 29 7.62 15.27 20.79
CA ALA A 29 8.59 16.35 20.89
C ALA A 29 10.00 15.83 21.24
N ASP A 30 10.10 14.91 22.21
CA ASP A 30 11.38 14.34 22.65
C ASP A 30 12.01 13.42 21.58
N PHE A 31 11.18 12.67 20.84
CA PHE A 31 11.63 11.82 19.72
C PHE A 31 12.15 12.64 18.53
N VAL A 32 11.50 13.75 18.18
CA VAL A 32 11.97 14.66 17.11
C VAL A 32 13.22 15.44 17.55
N ALA A 33 13.39 15.69 18.84
CA ALA A 33 14.53 16.40 19.39
C ALA A 33 15.80 15.53 19.58
N GLY A 34 15.71 14.22 19.36
CA GLY A 34 16.83 13.29 19.54
C GLY A 34 17.32 13.18 20.99
N LEU A 35 16.44 13.45 21.96
CA LEU A 35 16.78 13.33 23.37
C LEU A 35 16.80 11.85 23.79
N PRO A 36 17.75 11.44 24.67
CA PRO A 36 17.80 10.09 25.18
C PRO A 36 16.53 9.78 25.99
N ILE A 37 15.84 8.71 25.61
CA ILE A 37 14.63 8.23 26.28
C ILE A 37 15.08 7.52 27.57
N ASP A 38 14.79 8.12 28.72
CA ASP A 38 15.06 7.54 30.04
C ASP A 38 13.97 6.53 30.40
N PHE A 39 14.26 5.25 30.21
CA PHE A 39 13.40 4.17 30.66
C PHE A 39 13.64 3.96 32.15
N GLY A 40 12.83 4.64 32.97
CA GLY A 40 12.88 4.50 34.43
C GLY A 40 12.94 3.02 34.85
N SER A 41 13.98 2.68 35.60
CA SER A 41 14.21 1.35 36.17
C SER A 41 13.01 0.91 37.02
N SER A 42 12.17 0.05 36.45
CA SER A 42 11.14 -0.69 37.18
C SER A 42 11.81 -1.88 37.85
N GLU A 43 11.94 -1.85 39.17
CA GLU A 43 12.35 -2.99 39.99
C GLU A 43 11.42 -4.19 39.72
N ALA A 44 12.02 -5.33 39.37
CA ALA A 44 11.31 -6.59 39.17
C ALA A 44 11.10 -7.30 40.52
N PRO A 45 9.94 -7.93 40.78
CA PRO A 45 9.75 -8.73 41.98
C PRO A 45 10.56 -10.04 41.90
N ILE A 46 11.24 -10.33 43.00
CA ILE A 46 11.97 -11.56 43.30
C ILE A 46 10.97 -12.73 43.29
N VAL A 47 11.15 -13.68 42.37
CA VAL A 47 10.41 -14.95 42.36
C VAL A 47 11.28 -16.02 43.00
N GLU A 48 10.72 -16.60 44.04
CA GLU A 48 11.27 -17.60 44.94
C GLU A 48 11.50 -18.95 44.24
N SER A 49 12.66 -19.54 44.54
CA SER A 49 13.18 -20.79 43.98
C SER A 49 12.33 -22.00 44.35
N ILE A 50 11.91 -22.79 43.35
CA ILE A 50 11.35 -24.13 43.55
C ILE A 50 12.41 -25.16 43.16
N GLU A 51 12.72 -26.05 44.10
CA GLU A 51 13.70 -27.14 43.96
C GLU A 51 13.24 -28.25 42.99
N PRO A 52 14.18 -28.96 42.32
CA PRO A 52 13.86 -30.12 41.49
C PRO A 52 13.99 -31.45 42.25
N ASP A 53 12.89 -32.20 42.31
CA ASP A 53 12.88 -33.57 42.83
C ASP A 53 13.35 -34.61 41.79
N THR A 54 14.46 -35.24 42.16
CA THR A 54 14.92 -36.64 42.04
C THR A 54 14.21 -37.67 41.13
N PHE A 55 14.99 -38.15 40.14
CA PHE A 55 15.14 -39.50 39.54
C PHE A 55 14.10 -40.63 39.71
N ALA A 56 13.71 -41.23 38.58
CA ALA A 56 13.59 -42.69 38.40
C ALA A 56 13.71 -43.16 36.93
N THR A 57 14.82 -43.86 36.65
CA THR A 57 15.06 -45.06 35.82
C THR A 57 14.24 -45.37 34.54
N THR A 58 15.02 -45.43 33.43
CA THR A 58 15.01 -46.26 32.19
C THR A 58 13.95 -47.38 31.99
N PRO A 59 13.58 -47.71 30.72
CA PRO A 59 14.48 -48.50 29.86
C PRO A 59 14.67 -48.02 28.41
N THR A 60 15.91 -48.25 27.98
CA THR A 60 16.50 -48.15 26.66
C THR A 60 15.83 -49.11 25.65
N VAL A 61 15.36 -48.57 24.53
CA VAL A 61 15.12 -49.36 23.30
C VAL A 61 16.18 -48.94 22.29
N VAL A 62 17.11 -49.87 22.04
CA VAL A 62 18.15 -49.78 21.03
C VAL A 62 17.49 -50.00 19.66
N SER A 63 17.44 -48.96 18.83
CA SER A 63 17.12 -49.07 17.41
C SER A 63 18.42 -49.06 16.61
N THR A 64 18.73 -50.21 16.03
CA THR A 64 19.79 -50.47 15.05
C THR A 64 19.62 -49.59 13.81
N PRO A 65 20.65 -48.86 13.35
CA PRO A 65 20.62 -48.26 12.01
C PRO A 65 21.03 -49.28 10.94
N GLU A 66 20.15 -49.46 9.95
CA GLU A 66 20.48 -50.16 8.70
C GLU A 66 21.52 -49.37 7.88
N PRO A 67 22.48 -50.05 7.23
CA PRO A 67 23.43 -49.42 6.33
C PRO A 67 22.78 -49.18 4.95
N MET A 68 22.44 -47.92 4.65
CA MET A 68 22.03 -47.53 3.30
C MET A 68 23.23 -47.39 2.36
N GLU A 69 23.05 -48.01 1.19
CA GLU A 69 23.99 -48.19 0.10
C GLU A 69 24.56 -46.89 -0.50
N LYS A 70 25.84 -46.98 -0.87
CA LYS A 70 26.53 -46.03 -1.73
C LYS A 70 25.93 -46.07 -3.15
N GLY A 71 25.14 -45.06 -3.49
CA GLY A 71 24.73 -44.74 -4.87
C GLY A 71 25.78 -43.86 -5.60
N PRO A 72 25.90 -43.98 -6.93
CA PRO A 72 27.05 -43.52 -7.70
C PRO A 72 27.15 -42.00 -7.89
N SER A 73 28.39 -41.55 -7.78
CA SER A 73 28.91 -40.22 -8.14
C SER A 73 28.57 -39.88 -9.60
N GLY A 74 27.60 -38.97 -9.78
CA GLY A 74 27.21 -38.40 -11.07
C GLY A 74 28.03 -37.16 -11.39
N ALA A 75 28.69 -37.19 -12.55
CA ALA A 75 29.66 -36.22 -13.04
C ALA A 75 29.16 -34.77 -13.10
N MET A 76 30.03 -33.84 -12.65
CA MET A 76 29.92 -32.41 -12.89
C MET A 76 30.07 -32.11 -14.39
N VAL A 77 28.99 -31.68 -15.03
CA VAL A 77 29.03 -31.05 -16.36
C VAL A 77 29.38 -29.57 -16.15
N VAL A 78 30.66 -29.25 -16.31
CA VAL A 78 31.18 -27.88 -16.41
C VAL A 78 30.68 -27.28 -17.73
N ARG A 79 29.79 -26.29 -17.66
CA ARG A 79 29.41 -25.47 -18.81
C ARG A 79 30.43 -24.33 -18.99
N PRO A 80 30.96 -24.10 -20.21
CA PRO A 80 31.86 -22.98 -20.47
C PRO A 80 31.10 -21.63 -20.47
N PRO A 81 31.79 -20.52 -20.15
CA PRO A 81 31.22 -19.18 -20.21
C PRO A 81 31.05 -18.73 -21.67
N VAL A 82 29.83 -18.35 -22.04
CA VAL A 82 29.53 -17.72 -23.32
C VAL A 82 29.75 -16.21 -23.18
N THR A 83 30.90 -15.73 -23.65
CA THR A 83 31.21 -14.31 -23.79
C THR A 83 30.48 -13.75 -25.01
N GLY A 84 29.30 -13.17 -24.81
CA GLY A 84 28.55 -12.47 -25.85
C GLY A 84 28.97 -11.00 -25.94
N THR A 85 29.75 -10.64 -26.95
CA THR A 85 30.09 -9.26 -27.32
C THR A 85 28.84 -8.55 -27.88
N ILE A 86 28.32 -7.56 -27.15
CA ILE A 86 27.24 -6.69 -27.63
C ILE A 86 27.86 -5.59 -28.50
N ARG A 87 27.57 -5.63 -29.82
CA ARG A 87 27.88 -4.53 -30.75
C ARG A 87 26.77 -3.48 -30.66
N HIS A 88 27.14 -2.26 -30.26
CA HIS A 88 26.30 -1.07 -30.39
C HIS A 88 26.41 -0.53 -31.83
N THR A 89 25.33 -0.59 -32.60
CA THR A 89 25.20 0.14 -33.86
C THR A 89 24.42 1.43 -33.60
N SER A 90 25.14 2.54 -33.50
CA SER A 90 24.58 3.89 -33.53
C SER A 90 24.17 4.22 -34.97
N SER A 91 22.86 4.29 -35.22
CA SER A 91 22.32 4.77 -36.50
C SER A 91 21.80 6.19 -36.31
N THR A 92 22.67 7.14 -36.64
CA THR A 92 22.34 8.55 -36.83
C THR A 92 21.58 8.69 -38.15
N LEU A 93 20.30 9.07 -38.10
CA LEU A 93 19.56 9.54 -39.26
C LEU A 93 19.14 10.97 -39.02
N GLU A 94 19.86 11.88 -39.68
CA GLU A 94 19.45 13.25 -39.91
C GLU A 94 18.23 13.29 -40.84
N GLY A 95 17.26 14.12 -40.50
CA GLY A 95 16.05 14.35 -41.28
C GLY A 95 15.77 15.84 -41.44
N PRO A 96 15.36 16.30 -42.63
CA PRO A 96 15.45 17.70 -43.07
C PRO A 96 14.40 18.64 -42.49
N ILE A 97 14.85 19.88 -42.27
CA ILE A 97 14.10 21.06 -41.84
C ILE A 97 13.12 21.47 -42.95
N SER A 98 11.83 21.55 -42.62
CA SER A 98 10.77 22.01 -43.54
C SER A 98 10.37 23.47 -43.25
N PRO A 99 10.11 24.29 -44.29
CA PRO A 99 10.02 25.74 -44.16
C PRO A 99 8.68 26.26 -43.60
N ARG A 100 8.80 27.25 -42.71
CA ARG A 100 7.73 28.08 -42.15
C ARG A 100 7.02 28.87 -43.26
N LYS A 101 5.72 28.64 -43.45
CA LYS A 101 4.86 29.53 -44.24
C LYS A 101 4.23 30.58 -43.33
N ALA A 102 4.44 31.85 -43.68
CA ALA A 102 3.84 33.02 -43.06
C ALA A 102 2.32 33.04 -43.33
N SER A 103 1.54 33.31 -42.28
CA SER A 103 0.10 33.53 -42.37
C SER A 103 -0.18 35.02 -42.35
N THR A 104 -0.75 35.52 -43.44
CA THR A 104 -1.27 36.86 -43.63
C THR A 104 -2.50 37.12 -42.76
N SER A 105 -2.52 38.30 -42.16
CA SER A 105 -3.66 38.90 -41.48
C SER A 105 -4.67 39.43 -42.50
N SER A 106 -5.92 38.98 -42.44
CA SER A 106 -7.03 39.70 -43.08
C SER A 106 -8.23 39.78 -42.15
N THR A 107 -8.43 40.99 -41.65
CA THR A 107 -9.60 41.49 -40.92
C THR A 107 -10.79 41.63 -41.86
N LEU A 108 -11.94 41.03 -41.55
CA LEU A 108 -13.25 41.56 -41.97
C LEU A 108 -14.32 41.32 -40.89
N LYS A 109 -15.12 42.37 -40.69
CA LYS A 109 -16.12 42.59 -39.65
C LYS A 109 -17.51 42.08 -40.07
N ALA A 110 -18.23 41.49 -39.10
CA ALA A 110 -19.68 41.57 -38.83
C ALA A 110 -20.69 40.93 -39.84
N PRO A 111 -21.97 40.67 -39.49
CA PRO A 111 -22.61 40.42 -38.18
C PRO A 111 -23.67 39.25 -38.21
N VAL A 112 -24.36 39.06 -37.08
CA VAL A 112 -25.71 38.44 -36.92
C VAL A 112 -25.85 36.91 -36.92
N GLY A 113 -26.35 36.39 -35.78
CA GLY A 113 -27.42 35.38 -35.78
C GLY A 113 -27.06 33.90 -35.94
N ARG A 114 -25.80 33.49 -35.79
CA ARG A 114 -25.48 32.05 -35.83
C ARG A 114 -25.74 31.43 -34.45
N ARG A 115 -26.88 30.76 -34.28
CA ARG A 115 -27.07 29.76 -33.22
C ARG A 115 -25.87 28.84 -33.26
N LYS A 116 -24.90 29.04 -32.37
CA LYS A 116 -23.75 28.17 -32.20
C LYS A 116 -24.33 26.84 -31.77
N ALA A 117 -24.57 25.95 -32.73
CA ALA A 117 -24.67 24.53 -32.47
C ALA A 117 -23.38 24.20 -31.72
N THR A 118 -23.49 24.17 -30.39
CA THR A 118 -22.42 23.70 -29.53
C THR A 118 -22.35 22.21 -29.83
N THR A 119 -21.62 21.87 -30.90
CA THR A 119 -21.24 20.51 -31.20
C THR A 119 -20.57 20.01 -29.94
N ARG A 120 -21.32 19.22 -29.19
CA ARG A 120 -20.94 18.73 -27.88
C ARG A 120 -19.67 17.92 -28.12
N ALA A 121 -18.52 18.54 -27.87
CA ALA A 121 -17.23 17.94 -28.15
C ALA A 121 -17.23 16.58 -27.45
N LYS A 122 -17.13 15.51 -28.25
CA LYS A 122 -17.05 14.16 -27.71
C LYS A 122 -15.76 14.12 -26.89
N THR A 123 -15.88 14.14 -25.57
CA THR A 123 -14.74 14.05 -24.68
C THR A 123 -14.14 12.66 -24.86
N THR A 124 -13.05 12.58 -25.63
CA THR A 124 -12.31 11.33 -25.80
C THR A 124 -11.77 10.90 -24.44
N LYS A 125 -11.99 9.64 -24.06
CA LYS A 125 -11.42 9.08 -22.84
C LYS A 125 -9.90 9.30 -22.85
N PRO A 126 -9.27 9.75 -21.74
CA PRO A 126 -7.82 9.91 -21.70
C PRO A 126 -7.13 8.55 -21.91
N ARG A 127 -5.90 8.55 -22.43
CA ARG A 127 -5.13 7.29 -22.55
C ARG A 127 -4.65 6.87 -21.16
N TRP A 128 -4.51 5.56 -20.90
CA TRP A 128 -4.00 5.01 -19.63
C TRP A 128 -2.73 5.71 -19.11
N ARG A 129 -1.78 5.99 -20.01
CA ARG A 129 -0.52 6.69 -19.68
C ARG A 129 -0.71 8.12 -19.14
N HIS A 130 -1.84 8.76 -19.45
CA HIS A 130 -2.19 10.11 -18.98
C HIS A 130 -3.06 10.08 -17.71
N LEU A 131 -3.43 8.91 -17.20
CA LEU A 131 -4.13 8.79 -15.92
C LEU A 131 -3.16 9.09 -14.77
N GLY A 132 -3.66 9.77 -13.74
CA GLY A 132 -2.93 9.92 -12.47
C GLY A 132 -2.77 8.57 -11.76
N GLU A 133 -1.78 8.45 -10.87
CA GLU A 133 -1.53 7.18 -10.16
C GLU A 133 -2.74 6.73 -9.32
N LEU A 134 -3.54 7.65 -8.79
CA LEU A 134 -4.78 7.31 -8.06
C LEU A 134 -5.84 6.72 -8.98
N ASP A 135 -5.99 7.24 -10.20
CA ASP A 135 -6.94 6.70 -11.17
C ASP A 135 -6.47 5.33 -11.66
N LYS A 136 -5.15 5.13 -11.81
CA LYS A 136 -4.56 3.81 -12.11
C LYS A 136 -4.78 2.83 -10.96
N LEU A 137 -4.60 3.26 -9.71
CA LEU A 137 -4.90 2.46 -8.52
C LEU A 137 -6.37 2.06 -8.51
N GLN A 138 -7.27 3.01 -8.74
CA GLN A 138 -8.71 2.74 -8.78
C GLN A 138 -9.06 1.68 -9.82
N ALA A 139 -8.63 1.88 -11.07
CA ALA A 139 -8.88 0.92 -12.14
C ALA A 139 -8.26 -0.47 -11.85
N SER A 140 -7.12 -0.50 -11.17
CA SER A 140 -6.44 -1.73 -10.76
C SER A 140 -7.20 -2.49 -9.67
N VAL A 141 -7.75 -1.79 -8.68
CA VAL A 141 -8.58 -2.40 -7.62
C VAL A 141 -9.92 -2.87 -8.17
N GLU A 142 -10.54 -2.14 -9.09
CA GLU A 142 -11.75 -2.61 -9.78
C GLU A 142 -11.49 -3.89 -10.58
N ALA A 143 -10.34 -3.96 -11.26
CA ALA A 143 -9.93 -5.18 -11.94
C ALA A 143 -9.70 -6.34 -10.96
N ALA A 144 -9.13 -6.06 -9.76
CA ALA A 144 -9.00 -7.07 -8.70
C ALA A 144 -10.36 -7.56 -8.19
N GLU A 145 -11.30 -6.65 -7.92
CA GLU A 145 -12.65 -6.99 -7.45
C GLU A 145 -13.35 -7.96 -8.40
N ARG A 146 -13.27 -7.70 -9.71
CA ARG A 146 -13.91 -8.54 -10.73
C ARG A 146 -13.40 -9.96 -10.81
N VAL A 147 -12.15 -10.19 -10.43
CA VAL A 147 -11.57 -11.55 -10.39
C VAL A 147 -11.70 -12.19 -9.00
N GLY A 148 -12.56 -11.65 -8.13
CA GLY A 148 -12.75 -12.15 -6.77
C GLY A 148 -11.59 -11.80 -5.83
N GLY A 149 -10.98 -10.63 -6.01
CA GLY A 149 -9.87 -10.16 -5.17
C GLY A 149 -10.29 -9.80 -3.74
N PHE A 150 -9.29 -9.58 -2.89
CA PHE A 150 -9.44 -9.30 -1.47
C PHE A 150 -8.85 -7.92 -1.12
N ALA A 151 -9.59 -7.16 -0.33
CA ALA A 151 -9.13 -5.98 0.37
C ALA A 151 -8.40 -6.41 1.64
N TRP A 152 -7.34 -5.70 2.00
CA TRP A 152 -6.59 -6.01 3.21
C TRP A 152 -6.07 -4.78 3.92
N SER A 153 -5.91 -4.92 5.24
CA SER A 153 -5.30 -3.93 6.13
C SER A 153 -4.25 -4.64 6.97
N LEU A 154 -3.05 -4.09 7.07
CA LEU A 154 -1.92 -4.72 7.76
C LEU A 154 -1.28 -3.72 8.74
N ASN A 155 -1.16 -4.16 9.99
CA ASN A 155 -0.37 -3.52 11.03
C ASN A 155 1.06 -4.05 11.01
N PHE A 156 2.03 -3.17 11.27
CA PHE A 156 3.44 -3.55 11.27
C PHE A 156 3.95 -3.89 12.67
N GLY A 157 4.84 -4.89 12.75
CA GLY A 157 5.68 -5.09 13.94
C GLY A 157 6.69 -3.96 14.09
N ILE A 158 7.09 -3.66 15.34
CA ILE A 158 7.96 -2.51 15.68
C ILE A 158 9.22 -2.48 14.81
N GLY A 159 9.90 -3.62 14.63
CA GLY A 159 11.11 -3.68 13.79
C GLY A 159 10.83 -3.42 12.30
N ARG A 160 9.69 -3.86 11.78
CA ARG A 160 9.30 -3.59 10.38
C ARG A 160 8.93 -2.13 10.18
N GLU A 161 8.17 -1.60 11.11
CA GLU A 161 7.73 -0.21 11.13
C GLU A 161 8.93 0.74 11.16
N GLY A 162 9.87 0.53 12.08
CA GLY A 162 11.11 1.29 12.13
C GLY A 162 11.88 1.25 10.81
N ALA A 163 12.06 0.05 10.22
CA ALA A 163 12.74 -0.08 8.93
C ALA A 163 12.03 0.66 7.79
N LEU A 164 10.69 0.68 7.78
CA LEU A 164 9.91 1.40 6.78
C LEU A 164 9.97 2.92 6.99
N LEU A 165 9.89 3.38 8.24
CA LEU A 165 10.00 4.81 8.57
C LEU A 165 11.38 5.40 8.29
N HIS A 166 12.43 4.60 8.20
CA HIS A 166 13.78 5.09 7.87
C HIS A 166 14.17 4.86 6.39
N ALA A 167 13.30 4.25 5.58
CA ALA A 167 13.60 3.96 4.19
C ALA A 167 13.34 5.16 3.28
N ASP A 168 14.20 5.38 2.28
CA ASP A 168 14.02 6.40 1.23
C ASP A 168 12.83 6.10 0.30
N ASP A 169 12.48 4.83 0.14
CA ASP A 169 11.31 4.39 -0.62
C ASP A 169 10.59 3.26 0.16
N PRO A 170 9.76 3.62 1.14
CA PRO A 170 9.11 2.66 2.01
C PRO A 170 8.14 1.75 1.25
N ALA A 171 7.45 2.27 0.22
CA ALA A 171 6.57 1.46 -0.60
C ALA A 171 7.37 0.43 -1.41
N ARG A 172 8.51 0.79 -1.99
CA ARG A 172 9.36 -0.17 -2.69
C ARG A 172 9.92 -1.22 -1.74
N LEU A 173 10.37 -0.82 -0.56
CA LEU A 173 10.88 -1.75 0.46
C LEU A 173 9.80 -2.74 0.91
N LEU A 174 8.60 -2.26 1.23
CA LEU A 174 7.47 -3.11 1.62
C LEU A 174 7.05 -4.06 0.48
N SER A 175 7.02 -3.59 -0.77
CA SER A 175 6.73 -4.46 -1.92
C SER A 175 7.71 -5.63 -2.04
N THR A 176 8.99 -5.39 -1.71
CA THR A 176 10.02 -6.44 -1.73
C THR A 176 9.75 -7.49 -0.66
N TYR A 177 9.33 -7.07 0.54
CA TYR A 177 8.94 -7.99 1.61
C TYR A 177 7.71 -8.80 1.24
N ILE A 178 6.64 -8.16 0.75
CA ILE A 178 5.41 -8.86 0.32
C ILE A 178 5.72 -9.88 -0.78
N SER A 179 6.41 -9.47 -1.84
CA SER A 179 6.76 -10.37 -2.94
C SER A 179 7.67 -11.53 -2.52
N ARG A 180 8.59 -11.31 -1.58
CA ARG A 180 9.42 -12.40 -1.04
C ARG A 180 8.59 -13.41 -0.26
N GLU A 181 7.74 -12.95 0.65
CA GLU A 181 6.94 -13.85 1.48
C GLU A 181 5.83 -14.55 0.69
N LEU A 182 5.23 -13.89 -0.32
CA LEU A 182 4.31 -14.53 -1.25
C LEU A 182 5.01 -15.65 -2.02
N ARG A 183 6.13 -15.37 -2.71
CA ARG A 183 6.87 -16.42 -3.44
C ARG A 183 7.27 -17.59 -2.55
N ARG A 184 7.62 -17.33 -1.29
CA ARG A 184 7.94 -18.39 -0.32
C ARG A 184 6.73 -19.25 0.05
N ALA A 185 5.54 -18.65 0.18
CA ALA A 185 4.33 -19.35 0.63
C ALA A 185 3.58 -20.06 -0.50
N ILE A 186 3.53 -19.46 -1.69
CA ILE A 186 2.68 -19.91 -2.82
C ILE A 186 3.48 -20.20 -4.11
N GLY A 187 4.80 -20.01 -4.10
CA GLY A 187 5.70 -20.32 -5.22
C GLY A 187 5.76 -19.25 -6.32
N HIS A 188 4.93 -18.21 -6.28
CA HIS A 188 4.91 -17.13 -7.28
C HIS A 188 4.43 -15.81 -6.67
N ASP A 189 4.56 -14.71 -7.43
CA ASP A 189 4.05 -13.39 -7.05
C ASP A 189 2.57 -13.24 -7.43
N LEU A 190 1.76 -12.63 -6.55
CA LEU A 190 0.37 -12.25 -6.85
C LEU A 190 0.27 -10.79 -7.33
N PRO A 191 -0.78 -10.44 -8.10
CA PRO A 191 -1.11 -9.05 -8.39
C PRO A 191 -1.67 -8.36 -7.15
N TYR A 192 -0.94 -7.40 -6.59
CA TYR A 192 -1.40 -6.60 -5.45
C TYR A 192 -1.10 -5.10 -5.62
N SER A 193 -1.75 -4.29 -4.78
CA SER A 193 -1.46 -2.88 -4.57
C SER A 193 -1.67 -2.52 -3.10
N PHE A 194 -1.04 -1.46 -2.64
CA PHE A 194 -1.30 -0.90 -1.32
C PHE A 194 -1.02 0.60 -1.29
N ALA A 195 -1.61 1.29 -0.32
CA ALA A 195 -1.06 2.52 0.21
C ALA A 195 -0.72 2.31 1.67
N MET A 196 0.42 2.84 2.08
CA MET A 196 0.76 2.96 3.48
C MET A 196 -0.13 4.04 4.11
N GLU A 197 -0.10 4.23 5.43
CA GLU A 197 -0.75 5.30 6.20
C GLU A 197 -0.14 5.42 7.59
N LEU A 198 0.01 6.66 8.06
CA LEU A 198 0.42 6.97 9.42
C LEU A 198 -0.83 7.34 10.22
N CYS A 199 -1.21 6.48 11.17
CA CYS A 199 -2.34 6.74 12.06
C CYS A 199 -2.04 7.94 12.99
N PRO A 200 -3.07 8.59 13.57
CA PRO A 200 -2.90 9.69 14.52
C PRO A 200 -2.18 9.34 15.83
N ASP A 201 -1.91 8.06 16.09
CA ASP A 201 -1.09 7.55 17.20
C ASP A 201 0.40 7.43 16.81
N GLY A 202 0.76 7.84 15.59
CA GLY A 202 2.11 7.72 15.05
C GLY A 202 2.44 6.33 14.49
N ARG A 203 1.51 5.38 14.52
CA ARG A 203 1.75 4.03 14.01
C ARG A 203 1.58 3.96 12.50
N LEU A 204 2.49 3.24 11.85
CA LEU A 204 2.39 2.94 10.43
C LEU A 204 1.47 1.73 10.21
N HIS A 205 0.54 1.86 9.27
CA HIS A 205 -0.25 0.76 8.74
C HIS A 205 -0.27 0.78 7.21
N THR A 206 -0.85 -0.24 6.59
CA THR A 206 -1.12 -0.19 5.15
C THR A 206 -2.47 -0.80 4.80
N HIS A 207 -3.10 -0.22 3.79
CA HIS A 207 -4.32 -0.74 3.18
C HIS A 207 -4.07 -1.11 1.72
N GLY A 208 -4.58 -2.25 1.28
CA GLY A 208 -4.32 -2.73 -0.06
C GLY A 208 -5.42 -3.60 -0.65
N ALA A 209 -5.11 -4.10 -1.85
CA ALA A 209 -5.92 -5.04 -2.58
C ALA A 209 -5.01 -6.12 -3.18
N ILE A 210 -5.50 -7.35 -3.27
CA ILE A 210 -4.78 -8.47 -3.85
C ILE A 210 -5.74 -9.33 -4.70
N ALA A 211 -5.32 -9.65 -5.93
CA ALA A 211 -6.03 -10.57 -6.80
C ALA A 211 -5.51 -11.99 -6.55
N ALA A 212 -6.04 -12.66 -5.52
CA ALA A 212 -5.58 -13.99 -5.13
C ALA A 212 -6.15 -15.12 -6.02
N GLY A 213 -7.28 -14.91 -6.69
CA GLY A 213 -7.93 -15.96 -7.50
C GLY A 213 -8.28 -17.18 -6.65
N ALA A 214 -7.89 -18.38 -7.12
CA ALA A 214 -8.14 -19.66 -6.43
C ALA A 214 -6.97 -20.10 -5.50
N VAL A 215 -6.06 -19.19 -5.15
CA VAL A 215 -4.92 -19.50 -4.28
C VAL A 215 -5.38 -19.68 -2.82
N ASP A 216 -4.68 -20.55 -2.08
CA ASP A 216 -4.89 -20.75 -0.65
C ASP A 216 -4.77 -19.43 0.13
N LEU A 217 -5.90 -18.97 0.67
CA LEU A 217 -5.99 -17.70 1.40
C LEU A 217 -5.23 -17.74 2.72
N ASP A 218 -5.07 -18.90 3.35
CA ASP A 218 -4.31 -19.01 4.59
C ASP A 218 -2.81 -18.84 4.34
N ALA A 219 -2.31 -19.37 3.23
CA ALA A 219 -0.94 -19.10 2.78
C ALA A 219 -0.73 -17.61 2.49
N VAL A 220 -1.68 -16.94 1.83
CA VAL A 220 -1.63 -15.49 1.58
C VAL A 220 -1.65 -14.70 2.89
N ARG A 221 -2.55 -15.03 3.83
CA ARG A 221 -2.63 -14.41 5.17
C ARG A 221 -1.29 -14.52 5.90
N LYS A 222 -0.72 -15.73 5.99
CA LYS A 222 0.57 -15.98 6.64
C LYS A 222 1.70 -15.21 5.96
N ALA A 223 1.70 -15.12 4.64
CA ALA A 223 2.70 -14.35 3.89
C ALA A 223 2.63 -12.85 4.18
N LEU A 224 1.42 -12.26 4.20
CA LEU A 224 1.23 -10.84 4.51
C LEU A 224 1.62 -10.50 5.95
N ILE A 225 1.27 -11.36 6.91
CA ILE A 225 1.69 -11.21 8.33
C ILE A 225 3.22 -11.23 8.44
N ARG A 226 3.91 -12.18 7.79
CA ARG A 226 5.39 -12.22 7.79
C ARG A 226 6.00 -10.99 7.12
N ALA A 227 5.39 -10.51 6.04
CA ALA A 227 5.83 -9.28 5.37
C ALA A 227 5.65 -8.06 6.28
N GLY A 228 4.61 -8.04 7.12
CA GLY A 228 4.37 -7.01 8.14
C GLY A 228 5.34 -7.05 9.32
N GLY A 229 6.12 -8.12 9.46
CA GLY A 229 6.97 -8.37 10.63
C GLY A 229 6.15 -8.88 11.81
N LYS A 230 6.76 -9.73 12.64
CA LYS A 230 6.08 -10.33 13.80
C LYS A 230 5.73 -9.23 14.81
N ILE A 231 4.46 -9.17 15.21
CA ILE A 231 4.04 -8.42 16.40
C ILE A 231 4.21 -9.36 17.59
N GLU A 232 5.02 -8.95 18.57
CA GLU A 232 5.18 -9.67 19.83
C GLU A 232 4.19 -9.11 20.85
N GLY A 233 3.50 -9.97 21.60
CA GLY A 233 2.49 -9.55 22.57
C GLY A 233 1.34 -10.55 22.71
N ALA A 234 0.28 -10.13 23.40
CA ALA A 234 -0.91 -10.96 23.62
C ALA A 234 -1.49 -11.48 22.30
N ALA A 235 -1.95 -12.74 22.30
CA ALA A 235 -2.45 -13.44 21.11
C ALA A 235 -3.45 -12.63 20.28
N ARG A 236 -4.29 -11.82 20.93
CA ARG A 236 -5.26 -10.94 20.28
C ARG A 236 -4.63 -9.99 19.24
N TRP A 237 -3.45 -9.44 19.51
CA TRP A 237 -2.78 -8.51 18.59
C TRP A 237 -2.24 -9.21 17.34
N VAL A 238 -1.97 -10.52 17.44
CA VAL A 238 -1.48 -11.33 16.33
C VAL A 238 -2.63 -11.58 15.33
N ASP A 239 -3.84 -11.85 15.83
CA ASP A 239 -5.02 -12.05 14.99
C ASP A 239 -5.49 -10.72 14.35
N ASP A 240 -5.40 -9.62 15.08
CA ASP A 240 -5.74 -8.27 14.61
C ASP A 240 -4.63 -7.66 13.71
N GLN A 241 -3.53 -8.37 13.45
CA GLN A 241 -2.45 -7.86 12.60
C GLN A 241 -2.89 -7.68 11.14
N LEU A 242 -3.71 -8.60 10.63
CA LEU A 242 -4.17 -8.59 9.24
C LEU A 242 -5.69 -8.76 9.16
N ASP A 243 -6.36 -7.72 8.65
CA ASP A 243 -7.73 -7.86 8.13
C ASP A 243 -7.67 -8.20 6.65
N LEU A 244 -8.39 -9.23 6.23
CA LEU A 244 -8.46 -9.70 4.84
C LEU A 244 -9.90 -10.05 4.51
N LYS A 245 -10.52 -9.30 3.61
CA LYS A 245 -11.94 -9.40 3.27
C LYS A 245 -12.13 -9.36 1.76
N PRO A 246 -13.13 -10.05 1.19
CA PRO A 246 -13.48 -9.89 -0.23
C PRO A 246 -13.71 -8.42 -0.57
N ILE A 247 -13.20 -7.95 -1.71
CA ILE A 247 -13.47 -6.58 -2.16
C ILE A 247 -14.95 -6.46 -2.48
N LYS A 248 -15.63 -5.51 -1.82
CA LYS A 248 -16.98 -5.10 -2.15
C LYS A 248 -16.92 -3.60 -2.34
N GLY A 249 -17.22 -3.13 -3.55
CA GLY A 249 -17.19 -1.73 -3.97
C GLY A 249 -15.80 -1.12 -4.05
N ALA A 250 -15.01 -1.51 -5.06
CA ALA A 250 -13.65 -1.03 -5.29
C ALA A 250 -13.51 0.51 -5.24
N ILE A 251 -14.49 1.26 -5.76
CA ILE A 251 -14.47 2.74 -5.74
C ILE A 251 -14.44 3.28 -4.30
N GLY A 252 -15.23 2.67 -3.41
CA GLY A 252 -15.29 3.04 -1.99
C GLY A 252 -13.97 2.72 -1.30
N TRP A 253 -13.46 1.51 -1.52
CA TRP A 253 -12.17 1.06 -1.00
C TRP A 253 -11.01 1.94 -1.47
N THR A 254 -10.93 2.28 -2.76
CA THR A 254 -9.86 3.14 -3.28
C THR A 254 -9.98 4.56 -2.76
N SER A 255 -11.21 5.07 -2.60
CA SER A 255 -11.42 6.38 -1.99
C SER A 255 -10.97 6.38 -0.52
N TYR A 256 -11.21 5.28 0.20
CA TYR A 256 -10.77 5.09 1.57
C TYR A 256 -9.24 5.08 1.68
N ILE A 257 -8.57 4.20 0.92
CA ILE A 257 -7.09 4.09 0.89
C ILE A 257 -6.43 5.43 0.53
N THR A 258 -7.07 6.24 -0.32
CA THR A 258 -6.49 7.50 -0.82
C THR A 258 -6.90 8.74 -0.03
N LYS A 259 -7.93 8.65 0.83
CA LYS A 259 -8.41 9.74 1.70
C LYS A 259 -7.31 10.23 2.63
N MET A 260 -6.43 9.33 3.01
CA MET A 260 -5.48 9.55 4.09
C MET A 260 -4.19 10.23 3.61
N ARG A 261 -4.09 10.66 2.33
CA ARG A 261 -2.93 11.40 1.76
C ARG A 261 -2.58 12.75 2.41
N ARG A 262 -3.18 13.13 3.54
CA ARG A 262 -2.78 14.33 4.31
C ARG A 262 -1.53 14.04 5.15
N TRP A 263 -0.52 13.49 4.50
CA TRP A 263 0.76 13.19 5.12
C TRP A 263 1.47 14.52 5.12
N GLY A 264 1.45 15.19 6.26
CA GLY A 264 2.17 16.44 6.41
C GLY A 264 3.68 16.23 6.26
N LYS A 265 4.47 17.12 6.88
CA LYS A 265 5.94 17.01 6.92
C LYS A 265 6.46 15.76 7.66
N ALA A 266 5.57 14.97 8.27
CA ALA A 266 5.90 13.89 9.20
C ALA A 266 6.29 12.56 8.54
N VAL A 267 6.06 12.38 7.23
CA VAL A 267 6.42 11.11 6.57
C VAL A 267 7.71 11.27 5.78
N PRO A 268 8.63 10.28 5.85
CA PRO A 268 9.80 10.18 4.99
C PRO A 268 9.49 10.48 3.53
N LYS A 269 10.46 11.12 2.86
CA LYS A 269 10.42 11.32 1.41
C LYS A 269 10.24 9.96 0.75
N GLY A 270 9.37 9.85 -0.26
CA GLY A 270 9.22 8.60 -1.01
C GLY A 270 7.83 8.40 -1.62
N GLN A 271 7.67 7.27 -2.30
CA GLN A 271 6.34 6.81 -2.73
C GLN A 271 5.67 6.07 -1.57
N HIS A 272 4.38 6.29 -1.40
CA HIS A 272 3.57 5.64 -0.35
C HIS A 272 2.47 4.74 -0.92
N VAL A 273 2.31 4.77 -2.25
CA VAL A 273 1.37 3.96 -3.00
C VAL A 273 2.18 3.05 -3.91
N PHE A 274 1.86 1.77 -3.89
CA PHE A 274 2.47 0.77 -4.74
C PHE A 274 1.39 0.02 -5.52
N ILE A 275 1.64 -0.23 -6.81
CA ILE A 275 0.83 -1.10 -7.64
C ILE A 275 1.80 -2.06 -8.34
N SER A 276 1.66 -3.35 -8.10
CA SER A 276 2.44 -4.37 -8.80
C SER A 276 2.23 -4.28 -10.31
N ARG A 277 3.25 -4.65 -11.09
CA ARG A 277 3.17 -4.60 -12.56
C ARG A 277 2.00 -5.42 -13.10
N GLN A 278 1.77 -6.61 -12.54
CA GLN A 278 0.69 -7.50 -12.93
C GLN A 278 -0.68 -6.84 -12.70
N LEU A 279 -0.89 -6.25 -11.51
CA LEU A 279 -2.15 -5.60 -11.20
C LEU A 279 -2.36 -4.32 -12.04
N LYS A 280 -1.29 -3.57 -12.32
CA LYS A 280 -1.31 -2.41 -13.21
C LYS A 280 -1.72 -2.80 -14.64
N GLN A 281 -1.27 -3.96 -15.14
CA GLN A 281 -1.67 -4.49 -16.44
C GLN A 281 -3.14 -4.92 -16.45
N MET A 282 -3.62 -5.53 -15.37
CA MET A 282 -5.04 -5.86 -15.21
C MET A 282 -5.91 -4.59 -15.21
N GLY A 283 -5.51 -3.58 -14.44
CA GLY A 283 -6.19 -2.28 -14.39
C GLY A 283 -6.21 -1.58 -15.75
N MET A 284 -5.12 -1.67 -16.53
CA MET A 284 -5.06 -1.11 -17.89
C MET A 284 -6.07 -1.79 -18.82
N LYS A 285 -6.11 -3.12 -18.85
CA LYS A 285 -7.07 -3.88 -19.67
C LYS A 285 -8.52 -3.55 -19.28
N HIS A 286 -8.79 -3.51 -17.98
CA HIS A 286 -10.11 -3.13 -17.46
C HIS A 286 -10.49 -1.69 -17.84
N TYR A 287 -9.55 -0.76 -17.73
CA TYR A 287 -9.76 0.63 -18.14
C TYR A 287 -10.06 0.78 -19.64
N ASP A 288 -9.33 0.07 -20.49
CA ASP A 288 -9.56 0.13 -21.93
C ASP A 288 -10.96 -0.40 -22.31
N GLN A 289 -11.42 -1.44 -21.60
CA GLN A 289 -12.74 -2.04 -21.81
C GLN A 289 -13.89 -1.19 -21.25
N HIS A 290 -13.75 -0.62 -20.06
CA HIS A 290 -14.87 0.00 -19.33
C HIS A 290 -14.74 1.53 -19.20
N GLY A 291 -13.54 2.08 -19.37
CA GLY A 291 -13.18 3.42 -18.91
C GLY A 291 -13.05 3.48 -17.39
N LEU A 292 -12.77 4.68 -16.86
CA LEU A 292 -12.98 4.95 -15.44
C LEU A 292 -14.48 5.07 -15.21
N PRO A 293 -15.02 4.53 -14.11
CA PRO A 293 -16.37 4.92 -13.71
C PRO A 293 -16.39 6.44 -13.55
N LYS A 294 -17.55 7.05 -13.78
CA LYS A 294 -17.74 8.44 -13.41
C LYS A 294 -17.34 8.52 -11.95
N ARG A 295 -16.24 9.23 -11.65
CA ARG A 295 -15.84 9.51 -10.27
C ARG A 295 -17.13 9.91 -9.58
N LEU A 296 -17.44 9.26 -8.46
CA LEU A 296 -18.36 9.87 -7.52
C LEU A 296 -17.76 11.25 -7.34
N SER A 297 -18.41 12.24 -7.94
CA SER A 297 -18.06 13.61 -7.68
C SER A 297 -18.33 13.68 -6.20
N PHE A 298 -17.28 13.57 -5.39
CA PHE A 298 -17.26 14.15 -4.08
C PHE A 298 -17.45 15.62 -4.42
N SER A 299 -18.73 15.98 -4.60
CA SER A 299 -19.20 17.34 -4.63
C SER A 299 -18.52 17.89 -3.42
N LYS A 300 -17.45 18.68 -3.63
CA LYS A 300 -16.76 19.38 -2.53
C LYS A 300 -17.92 19.86 -1.69
N PRO A 301 -18.07 19.40 -0.42
CA PRO A 301 -19.24 19.72 0.37
C PRO A 301 -19.38 21.21 0.20
N ARG A 302 -20.47 21.62 -0.48
CA ARG A 302 -20.61 22.99 -0.97
C ARG A 302 -20.46 23.78 0.31
N ARG A 303 -19.33 24.49 0.48
CA ARG A 303 -19.05 25.21 1.72
C ARG A 303 -20.33 25.95 1.97
N LYS A 304 -21.08 25.59 3.02
CA LYS A 304 -22.27 26.37 3.39
C LYS A 304 -21.69 27.76 3.51
N SER A 305 -22.07 28.65 2.60
CA SER A 305 -21.67 30.04 2.72
C SER A 305 -21.98 30.40 4.16
N PRO A 306 -21.02 31.01 4.89
CA PRO A 306 -21.29 31.42 6.26
C PRO A 306 -22.64 32.13 6.26
N ALA A 307 -23.51 31.76 7.21
CA ALA A 307 -24.80 32.42 7.33
C ALA A 307 -24.53 33.95 7.32
N PRO A 308 -25.32 34.74 6.58
CA PRO A 308 -25.13 36.18 6.57
C PRO A 308 -25.08 36.68 8.01
N ALA A 309 -24.11 37.54 8.32
CA ALA A 309 -23.98 38.11 9.65
C ALA A 309 -25.34 38.74 10.05
N PRO A 310 -25.79 38.56 11.30
CA PRO A 310 -27.01 39.20 11.76
C PRO A 310 -26.87 40.72 11.58
N ALA A 311 -27.91 41.35 11.05
CA ALA A 311 -27.93 42.80 10.87
C ALA A 311 -27.72 43.47 12.23
N VAL A 312 -26.70 44.32 12.34
CA VAL A 312 -26.47 45.16 13.52
C VAL A 312 -27.64 46.16 13.58
N ALA A 313 -28.45 46.07 14.63
CA ALA A 313 -29.52 47.04 14.87
C ALA A 313 -28.90 48.43 15.13
N PRO A 314 -29.47 49.52 14.60
CA PRO A 314 -29.02 50.87 14.90
C PRO A 314 -29.19 51.14 16.39
N SER A 315 -28.16 51.72 17.01
CA SER A 315 -28.19 52.18 18.40
C SER A 315 -29.11 53.40 18.51
N GLU A 316 -30.08 53.36 19.41
CA GLU A 316 -30.89 54.52 19.84
C GLU A 316 -30.11 55.42 20.80
#